data_AF-A0A7J0BH34-F1
#
_entry.id   AF-A0A7J0BH34-F1
#
_cell.length_a   1.000
_cell.length_b   1.000
_cell.length_c   1.000
_cell.angle_alpha   90.00
_cell.angle_beta   90.00
_cell.angle_gamma   90.00
#
_symmetry.space_group_name_H-M   'P 1'
#
loop_
_entity.id
_entity.type
_entity.pdbx_description
1 polymer ?
#
loop_
_entity_poly.entity_id
_entity_poly.type
_entity_poly.pdbx_seq_one_letter_code
_entity_poly.pdbx_strand_id
1 'polypeptide(L)'
;MRKNCMEDMIEKLGKDFAKFAGTLRAVERTEDGDFIVPADVMLSIVGHVESMFGAVRKTHVSVASALANEHISRARAWDLLMDDCNGGTEH
;
A
#
# COMPACT_ATOMS: atom_id res chain seq x y z
N MET A 1 1.56 8.87 -18.29
CA MET A 1 2.52 8.02 -17.54
C MET A 1 2.04 7.77 -16.10
N ARG A 2 1.03 6.94 -15.87
CA ARG A 2 0.49 6.64 -14.50
C ARG A 2 0.50 5.15 -14.14
N LYS A 3 1.13 4.29 -14.95
CA LYS A 3 1.00 2.83 -14.83
C LYS A 3 1.86 2.19 -13.73
N ASN A 4 2.79 2.91 -13.08
CA ASN A 4 3.76 2.27 -12.17
C ASN A 4 3.59 2.60 -10.68
N CYS A 5 2.72 3.54 -10.31
CA CYS A 5 2.68 4.04 -8.92
C CYS A 5 2.35 2.94 -7.88
N MET A 6 1.44 2.02 -8.20
CA MET A 6 1.03 0.96 -7.27
C MET A 6 2.03 -0.20 -7.24
N GLU A 7 2.61 -0.55 -8.39
CA GLU A 7 3.69 -1.54 -8.49
C GLU A 7 4.93 -1.07 -7.73
N ASP A 8 5.31 0.22 -7.87
CA ASP A 8 6.41 0.84 -7.13
C ASP A 8 6.17 0.81 -5.61
N MET A 9 4.93 1.04 -5.17
CA MET A 9 4.55 0.94 -3.75
C MET A 9 4.65 -0.50 -3.23
N ILE A 10 4.21 -1.49 -4.02
CA ILE A 10 4.30 -2.92 -3.67
C ILE A 10 5.75 -3.37 -3.61
N GLU A 11 6.57 -2.99 -4.59
CA GLU A 11 8.00 -3.31 -4.62
C GLU A 11 8.73 -2.71 -3.41
N LYS A 12 8.39 -1.45 -3.06
CA LYS A 12 8.92 -0.80 -1.86
C LYS A 12 8.52 -1.55 -0.58
N LEU A 13 7.26 -1.97 -0.47
CA LEU A 13 6.79 -2.77 0.66
C LEU A 13 7.61 -4.06 0.79
N GLY A 14 7.82 -4.76 -0.33
CA GLY A 14 8.61 -5.99 -0.39
C GLY A 14 10.05 -5.80 0.08
N LYS A 15 10.70 -4.70 -0.34
CA LYS A 15 12.06 -4.34 0.11
C LYS A 15 12.11 -4.06 1.61
N ASP A 16 11.12 -3.35 2.15
CA ASP A 16 11.05 -3.02 3.58
C ASP A 16 10.82 -4.30 4.42
N PHE A 17 9.94 -5.21 3.98
CA PHE A 17 9.73 -6.52 4.60
C PHE A 17 11.00 -7.39 4.58
N ALA A 18 11.73 -7.41 3.47
CA ALA A 18 12.96 -8.19 3.36
C ALA A 18 14.05 -7.69 4.33
N LYS A 19 14.19 -6.37 4.46
CA LYS A 19 15.11 -5.76 5.44
C LYS A 19 14.71 -6.10 6.87
N PHE A 20 13.43 -5.96 7.21
CA PHE A 20 12.91 -6.31 8.52
C PHE A 20 13.16 -7.78 8.89
N ALA A 21 12.90 -8.70 7.96
CA ALA A 21 13.17 -10.12 8.15
C ALA A 21 14.66 -10.42 8.35
N GLY A 22 15.55 -9.69 7.66
CA GLY A 22 16.99 -9.76 7.87
C GLY A 22 17.39 -9.33 9.29
N THR A 23 16.88 -8.19 9.75
CA THR A 23 17.12 -7.67 11.11
C THR A 23 16.63 -8.65 12.19
N LEU A 24 15.47 -9.28 12.00
CA LEU A 24 14.96 -10.29 12.92
C LEU A 24 15.81 -11.57 12.96
N ARG A 25 16.38 -11.99 11.83
CA ARG A 25 17.26 -13.17 11.78
C ARG A 25 18.62 -12.93 12.44
N ALA A 26 19.05 -11.67 12.54
CA ALA A 26 20.27 -11.30 13.22
C ALA A 26 20.14 -11.29 14.75
N VAL A 27 18.92 -11.49 15.29
CA VAL A 27 18.69 -11.59 16.73
C VAL A 27 19.21 -12.95 17.22
N GLU A 28 20.23 -12.89 18.07
CA GLU A 28 20.80 -14.07 18.71
C GLU A 28 19.84 -14.64 19.76
N ARG A 29 20.01 -15.93 20.07
CA ARG A 29 19.25 -16.61 21.12
C ARG A 29 20.19 -17.14 22.19
N THR A 30 19.74 -17.11 23.44
CA THR A 30 20.41 -17.83 24.53
C THR A 30 20.25 -19.35 24.34
N GLU A 31 21.04 -20.13 25.07
CA GLU A 31 20.90 -21.60 25.10
C GLU A 31 19.50 -22.04 25.61
N ASP A 32 18.87 -21.22 26.45
CA ASP A 32 17.51 -21.41 26.97
C ASP A 32 16.41 -20.99 25.96
N GLY A 33 16.80 -20.41 24.82
CA GLY A 33 15.88 -20.01 23.74
C GLY A 33 15.34 -18.59 23.82
N ASP A 34 15.76 -17.80 24.80
CA ASP A 34 15.39 -16.38 24.93
C ASP A 34 16.10 -15.53 23.87
N PHE A 35 15.41 -14.50 23.38
CA PHE A 35 16.00 -13.58 22.40
C PHE A 35 16.92 -12.57 23.07
N ILE A 36 18.16 -12.48 22.57
CA ILE A 36 19.10 -11.41 22.90
C ILE A 36 18.93 -10.34 21.82
N VAL A 37 18.21 -9.26 22.16
CA VAL A 37 17.99 -8.14 21.24
C VAL A 37 18.82 -6.94 21.71
N PRO A 38 19.95 -6.64 21.05
CA PRO A 38 20.67 -5.40 21.26
C PRO A 38 19.77 -4.17 21.04
N ALA A 39 20.01 -3.08 21.78
CA ALA A 39 19.15 -1.89 21.74
C ALA A 39 19.09 -1.23 20.34
N ASP A 40 20.19 -1.28 19.59
CA ASP A 40 20.32 -0.84 18.20
C ASP A 40 19.51 -1.70 17.22
N VAL A 41 19.45 -3.02 17.45
CA VAL A 41 18.59 -3.95 16.70
C VAL A 41 17.13 -3.66 16.99
N MET A 42 16.77 -3.40 18.25
CA MET A 42 15.40 -3.04 18.64
C MET A 42 14.97 -1.71 18.00
N LEU A 43 15.84 -0.69 18.00
CA LEU A 43 15.59 0.58 17.30
C LEU A 43 15.41 0.38 15.80
N SER A 44 16.20 -0.50 15.17
CA SER A 44 16.03 -0.83 13.74
C SER A 44 14.71 -1.54 13.47
N ILE A 45 14.30 -2.48 14.32
CA ILE A 45 13.00 -3.18 14.25
C ILE A 45 11.86 -2.16 14.29
N VAL A 46 11.88 -1.24 15.26
CA VAL A 46 10.86 -0.18 15.40
C VAL A 46 10.83 0.71 14.16
N GLY A 47 11.98 1.17 13.67
CA GLY A 47 12.06 2.02 12.49
C GLY A 47 11.56 1.33 11.21
N HIS A 48 11.83 0.03 11.04
CA HIS A 48 11.29 -0.76 9.94
C HIS A 48 9.77 -0.89 10.02
N VAL A 49 9.22 -1.14 11.21
CA VAL A 49 7.78 -1.23 11.44
C VAL A 49 7.09 0.11 11.13
N GLU A 50 7.65 1.24 11.58
CA GLU A 50 7.14 2.57 11.26
C GLU A 50 7.15 2.84 9.74
N SER A 51 8.23 2.48 9.04
CA SER A 51 8.33 2.61 7.57
C SER A 51 7.25 1.80 6.87
N MET A 52 7.05 0.55 7.30
CA MET A 52 6.04 -0.35 6.74
C MET A 52 4.62 0.19 6.95
N PHE A 53 4.27 0.63 8.16
CA PHE A 53 2.97 1.25 8.42
C PHE A 53 2.77 2.53 7.60
N GLY A 54 3.82 3.34 7.46
CA GLY A 54 3.81 4.53 6.60
C GLY A 54 3.56 4.19 5.13
N ALA A 55 4.20 3.14 4.61
CA ALA A 55 4.02 2.68 3.24
C ALA A 55 2.61 2.09 3.01
N VAL A 56 2.13 1.22 3.91
CA VAL A 56 0.76 0.67 3.85
C VAL A 56 -0.28 1.78 3.86
N ARG A 57 -0.13 2.78 4.73
CA ARG A 57 -1.05 3.93 4.79
C ARG A 57 -1.09 4.70 3.46
N LYS A 58 0.07 4.94 2.85
CA LYS A 58 0.16 5.61 1.54
C LYS A 58 -0.51 4.80 0.44
N THR A 59 -0.28 3.49 0.41
CA THR A 59 -0.93 2.57 -0.54
C THR A 59 -2.44 2.59 -0.35
N HIS A 60 -2.94 2.50 0.88
CA HIS A 60 -4.37 2.56 1.18
C HIS A 60 -5.01 3.86 0.70
N VAL A 61 -4.40 5.02 0.98
CA VAL A 61 -4.91 6.32 0.51
C VAL A 61 -4.92 6.40 -1.02
N SER A 62 -3.88 5.88 -1.67
CA SER A 62 -3.80 5.85 -3.14
C SER A 62 -4.87 4.94 -3.76
N VAL A 63 -5.09 3.75 -3.19
CA VAL A 63 -6.13 2.80 -3.63
C VAL A 63 -7.52 3.38 -3.41
N ALA A 64 -7.80 3.93 -2.22
CA ALA A 64 -9.08 4.56 -1.91
C ALA A 64 -9.38 5.73 -2.88
N SER A 65 -8.37 6.54 -3.19
CA SER A 65 -8.50 7.63 -4.17
C SER A 65 -8.74 7.13 -5.59
N ALA A 66 -8.07 6.04 -5.99
CA ALA A 66 -8.28 5.42 -7.30
C ALA A 66 -9.71 4.86 -7.43
N LEU A 67 -10.18 4.13 -6.42
CA LEU A 67 -11.54 3.58 -6.37
C LEU A 67 -12.60 4.69 -6.36
N ALA A 68 -12.41 5.76 -5.56
CA ALA A 68 -13.33 6.91 -5.55
C ALA A 68 -13.40 7.58 -6.94
N ASN A 69 -12.26 7.76 -7.61
CA ASN A 69 -12.23 8.31 -8.97
C ASN A 69 -12.88 7.38 -10.00
N GLU A 70 -12.71 6.07 -9.87
CA GLU A 70 -13.37 5.10 -10.75
C GLU A 70 -14.89 5.12 -10.54
N HIS A 71 -15.37 5.17 -9.29
CA HIS A 71 -16.79 5.32 -8.97
C HIS A 71 -17.37 6.60 -9.57
N ILE A 72 -16.68 7.74 -9.44
CA ILE A 72 -17.11 9.02 -10.03
C ILE A 72 -17.10 8.95 -11.56
N SER A 73 -16.06 8.37 -12.17
CA SER A 73 -15.97 8.22 -13.62
C SER A 73 -17.08 7.31 -14.17
N ARG A 74 -17.42 6.25 -13.43
CA ARG A 74 -18.49 5.32 -13.80
C ARG A 74 -19.86 5.96 -13.65
N ALA A 75 -20.09 6.74 -12.60
CA ALA A 75 -21.32 7.52 -12.44
C ALA A 75 -21.50 8.51 -13.60
N ARG A 76 -20.46 9.26 -13.95
CA ARG A 76 -20.47 10.18 -15.11
C ARG A 76 -20.72 9.47 -16.44
N ALA A 77 -20.20 8.25 -16.62
CA ALA A 77 -20.45 7.46 -17.83
C ALA A 77 -21.91 6.99 -17.92
N TRP A 78 -22.53 6.66 -16.78
CA TRP A 78 -23.96 6.34 -16.72
C TRP A 78 -24.83 7.58 -16.98
N ASP A 79 -24.47 8.74 -16.42
CA ASP A 79 -25.18 10.00 -16.69
C ASP A 79 -25.13 10.34 -18.19
N LEU A 80 -23.97 10.22 -18.83
CA LEU A 80 -23.81 10.40 -20.28
C LEU A 80 -24.66 9.42 -21.11
N LEU A 81 -24.72 8.14 -20.71
CA LEU A 81 -25.56 7.15 -21.40
C LEU A 81 -27.05 7.45 -21.24
N MET A 82 -27.48 7.94 -20.08
CA MET A 82 -28.88 8.30 -19.84
C MET A 82 -29.26 9.61 -20.56
N ASP A 83 -28.35 10.58 -20.62
CA ASP A 83 -28.54 11.80 -21.42
C ASP A 83 -28.60 11.49 -22.92
N ASP A 84 -27.73 10.61 -23.44
CA ASP A 84 -27.79 10.15 -24.84
C ASP A 84 -29.09 9.38 -25.12
N CYS A 85 -29.59 8.57 -24.19
CA CYS A 85 -30.87 7.88 -24.33
C CYS A 85 -32.08 8.83 -24.30
N ASN A 86 -32.01 9.93 -23.55
CA ASN A 86 -33.07 10.94 -23.51
C ASN A 86 -33.02 11.89 -24.73
N GLY A 87 -31.83 12.19 -25.26
CA GLY A 87 -31.65 12.99 -26.48
C GLY A 87 -32.09 12.30 -27.78
N GLY A 88 -32.25 10.97 -27.77
CA GLY A 88 -32.67 10.17 -28.93
C GLY A 88 -34.18 9.96 -29.08
N THR A 89 -35.03 10.57 -28.24
CA THR A 89 -36.50 10.42 -28.31
C THR A 89 -37.22 11.48 -29.15
N GLU A 90 -36.49 12.35 -29.83
CA GLU A 90 -37.04 13.13 -30.95
C GLU A 90 -37.04 12.27 -32.22
N HIS A 91 -37.94 11.29 -32.30
CA HIS A 91 -38.55 10.78 -33.54
C HIS A 91 -39.81 9.96 -33.25
#